data_AF-A0A535II30-F1
#
_entry.id   AF-A0A535II30-F1
#
_cell.length_a   1.000
_cell.length_b   1.000
_cell.length_c   1.000
_cell.angle_alpha   90.00
_cell.angle_beta   90.00
_cell.angle_gamma   90.00
#
_symmetry.space_group_name_H-M   'P 1'
#
loop_
_entity.id
_entity.type
_entity.pdbx_description
1 polymer ?
#
loop_
_entity_poly.entity_id
_entity_poly.type
_entity_poly.pdbx_seq_one_letter_code
_entity_poly.pdbx_strand_id
1 'polypeptide(L)' 'MKRGELYRVSHPSRDPKKSRVFVVVSRQVLIDSRFSTVICAPIYSAHDGLSTHVLVGIDEGLKHDSSIHCDELIS' A
#
# COMPACT_ATOMS: atom_id res chain seq x y z
N MET A 1 8.26 11.29 -2.38
CA MET A 1 7.59 10.10 -1.83
C MET A 1 8.32 9.69 -0.57
N LYS A 2 7.60 9.37 0.51
CA LYS A 2 8.22 8.91 1.76
C LYS A 2 7.75 7.52 2.12
N ARG A 3 8.62 6.78 2.82
CA ARG A 3 8.23 5.50 3.41
C ARG A 3 7.07 5.70 4.38
N GLY A 4 6.04 4.86 4.27
CA GLY A 4 4.84 4.91 5.12
C GLY A 4 3.74 5.84 4.63
N GLU A 5 3.98 6.65 3.59
CA GLU A 5 2.91 7.45 2.99
C GLU A 5 1.94 6.60 2.17
N LEU A 6 0.66 7.00 2.19
CA LEU A 6 -0.42 6.38 1.44
C LEU A 6 -0.63 7.11 0.11
N TYR A 7 -0.71 6.33 -0.98
CA TYR A 7 -0.94 6.84 -2.32
C TYR A 7 -2.13 6.15 -2.97
N ARG A 8 -3.07 6.95 -3.49
CA ARG A 8 -4.18 6.43 -4.30
C ARG A 8 -3.78 6.33 -5.76
N VAL A 9 -3.68 5.11 -6.26
CA VAL A 9 -3.36 4.80 -7.66
C VAL A 9 -4.67 4.56 -8.43
N SER A 10 -4.81 5.19 -9.59
CA SER A 10 -5.90 4.95 -10.53
C SER A 10 -5.54 3.80 -11.49
N HIS A 11 -6.52 2.97 -11.82
CA HIS A 11 -6.40 1.80 -12.69
C HIS A 11 -5.17 0.91 -12.38
N PRO A 12 -5.08 0.35 -11.16
CA PRO A 12 -3.99 -0.57 -10.84
C PRO A 12 -4.06 -1.80 -11.75
N SER A 13 -2.90 -2.25 -12.24
CA SER A 13 -2.82 -3.44 -13.10
C SER A 13 -3.30 -4.66 -12.32
N ARG A 14 -4.17 -5.47 -12.94
CA ARG A 14 -4.77 -6.69 -12.36
C ARG A 14 -5.68 -6.46 -11.14
N ASP A 15 -6.17 -5.25 -10.92
CA ASP A 15 -7.12 -4.93 -9.85
C ASP A 15 -8.54 -4.76 -10.38
N PRO A 16 -9.56 -5.39 -9.77
CA PRO A 16 -10.96 -5.21 -10.19
C PRO A 16 -11.52 -3.81 -9.90
N LYS A 17 -10.92 -3.04 -8.98
CA LYS A 17 -11.35 -1.68 -8.64
C LYS A 17 -10.62 -0.63 -9.49
N LYS A 18 -11.36 0.42 -9.85
CA LYS A 18 -10.84 1.57 -10.62
C LYS A 18 -9.75 2.37 -9.91
N SER A 19 -9.65 2.26 -8.59
CA SER A 19 -8.59 2.91 -7.82
C SER A 19 -8.32 2.15 -6.54
N ARG A 20 -7.06 2.15 -6.11
CA ARG A 20 -6.66 1.54 -4.85
C ARG A 20 -5.58 2.35 -4.13
N VAL A 21 -5.58 2.25 -2.80
CA VAL A 21 -4.55 2.86 -1.97
C VAL A 21 -3.42 1.86 -1.76
N PHE A 22 -2.20 2.35 -1.84
CA PHE A 22 -0.97 1.62 -1.56
C PHE A 22 -0.16 2.36 -0.53
N VAL A 23 0.59 1.63 0.30
CA VAL A 23 1.60 2.19 1.20
C VAL A 23 2.99 1.92 0.64
N VAL A 24 3.87 2.91 0.72
CA VAL A 24 5.27 2.77 0.27
C VAL A 24 6.10 2.12 1.37
N VAL A 25 6.67 0.95 1.11
CA VAL A 25 7.42 0.17 2.12
C VAL A 25 8.93 0.16 1.89
N SER A 26 9.39 0.55 0.69
CA SER A 26 10.80 0.74 0.36
C SER A 26 11.54 1.60 1.39
N ARG A 27 12.82 1.29 1.62
CA ARG A 27 13.70 2.13 2.43
C ARG A 27 13.86 3.51 1.79
N GLN A 28 13.91 4.57 2.60
CA GLN A 28 14.00 5.95 2.10
C GLN A 28 15.19 6.17 1.16
N VAL A 29 16.35 5.59 1.46
CA VAL A 29 17.55 5.65 0.59
C VAL A 29 17.30 5.09 -0.81
N LEU A 30 16.44 4.07 -0.97
CA LEU A 30 16.05 3.55 -2.29
C LEU A 30 15.04 4.47 -2.99
N ILE A 31 14.11 5.06 -2.23
CA ILE A 31 13.13 6.01 -2.76
C ILE A 31 13.82 7.27 -3.30
N ASP A 32 14.84 7.77 -2.60
CA ASP A 32 15.59 8.98 -2.97
C ASP A 32 16.67 8.73 -4.03
N SER A 33 16.76 7.49 -4.55
CA SER A 33 17.75 7.11 -5.53
C SER A 33 17.31 7.40 -6.98
N ARG A 34 18.09 6.92 -7.96
CA ARG A 34 17.75 7.01 -9.38
C ARG A 34 16.82 5.90 -9.89
N PHE A 35 16.43 4.96 -9.03
CA PHE A 35 15.47 3.92 -9.43
C PHE A 35 14.11 4.55 -9.77
N SER A 36 13.50 4.09 -10.85
CA SER A 36 12.19 4.58 -11.32
C SER A 36 11.01 3.88 -10.64
N THR A 37 11.28 2.88 -9.79
CA THR A 37 10.26 2.05 -9.13
C THR A 37 10.55 1.92 -7.63
N VAL A 38 9.50 1.65 -6.87
CA VAL A 38 9.57 1.45 -5.41
C VAL A 38 8.65 0.31 -5.01
N ILE A 39 8.95 -0.35 -3.90
CA ILE A 39 8.11 -1.42 -3.37
C ILE A 39 6.96 -0.82 -2.58
N CYS A 40 5.76 -1.26 -2.91
CA CYS A 40 4.51 -0.87 -2.27
C CYS A 40 3.72 -2.10 -1.82
N ALA A 41 2.84 -1.91 -0.83
CA ALA A 41 1.87 -2.91 -0.40
C ALA A 41 0.44 -2.39 -0.63
N PRO A 42 -0.47 -3.20 -1.18
CA PRO A 42 -1.86 -2.80 -1.37
C PRO A 42 -2.61 -2.72 -0.04
N ILE A 43 -3.62 -1.85 0.00
CA ILE A 43 -4.55 -1.72 1.13
C ILE A 43 -5.94 -2.17 0.71
N TYR A 44 -6.49 -3.16 1.43
CA TYR A 44 -7.83 -3.70 1.23
C TYR A 44 -8.68 -3.51 2.48
N SER A 45 -9.97 -3.23 2.29
CA SER A 45 -10.93 -3.18 3.41
C SER A 45 -11.21 -4.57 4.02
N ALA A 46 -10.95 -5.64 3.27
CA ALA A 46 -11.03 -7.00 3.77
C ALA A 46 -9.70 -7.39 4.44
N HIS A 47 -9.78 -8.12 5.54
CA HIS A 47 -8.64 -8.69 6.23
C HIS A 47 -8.99 -10.06 6.79
N ASP A 48 -8.19 -11.07 6.47
CA ASP A 48 -8.47 -12.48 6.83
C ASP A 48 -7.77 -12.94 8.12
N GLY A 49 -7.33 -12.00 8.97
CA GLY A 49 -6.66 -12.31 10.24
C GLY A 49 -5.26 -12.93 10.09
N LEU A 50 -4.63 -12.83 8.91
CA LEU A 50 -3.26 -13.29 8.70
C LEU A 50 -2.26 -12.39 9.42
N SER A 51 -1.17 -12.98 9.91
CA SER A 51 -0.08 -12.21 10.55
C SER A 51 0.62 -11.23 9.61
N THR A 52 0.48 -11.41 8.29
CA THR A 52 0.97 -10.51 7.24
C THR A 52 0.02 -9.36 6.93
N HIS A 53 -1.21 -9.39 7.45
CA HIS A 53 -2.20 -8.32 7.29
C HIS A 53 -2.09 -7.35 8.47
N VAL A 54 -1.57 -6.15 8.20
CA VAL A 54 -1.43 -5.11 9.22
C VAL A 54 -2.66 -4.21 9.19
N LEU A 55 -3.40 -4.15 10.29
CA LEU A 55 -4.60 -3.31 10.41
C LEU A 55 -4.24 -1.82 10.29
N VAL A 56 -5.04 -1.09 9.52
CA VAL A 56 -4.95 0.36 9.31
C VAL A 56 -6.36 0.92 9.15
N GLY A 57 -6.60 2.17 9.51
CA GLY A 57 -7.95 2.71 9.51
C GLY A 57 -8.02 4.19 9.21
N ILE A 58 -9.05 4.81 9.81
CA ILE A 58 -9.40 6.20 9.58
C ILE A 58 -8.32 7.14 10.14
N ASP A 59 -7.63 6.73 11.20
CA ASP A 59 -6.56 7.50 11.85
C ASP A 59 -5.35 7.71 10.92
N GLU A 60 -5.13 6.80 9.98
CA GLU A 60 -4.09 6.86 8.95
C GLU A 60 -4.56 7.56 7.66
N GLY A 61 -5.80 8.05 7.63
CA GLY A 61 -6.37 8.78 6.49
C GLY A 61 -7.17 7.94 5.49
N LEU A 62 -7.58 6.72 5.88
CA LEU A 62 -8.48 5.90 5.07
C LEU A 62 -9.96 6.21 5.36
N LYS A 63 -10.84 5.83 4.44
CA LYS A 63 -12.29 6.03 4.62
C LYS A 63 -12.92 5.02 5.59
N HIS A 64 -12.35 3.82 5.67
CA HIS A 64 -12.87 2.68 6.41
C HIS A 64 -11.70 1.87 6.96
N ASP A 65 -11.96 1.10 8.02
CA ASP A 65 -11.02 0.10 8.51
C ASP A 65 -10.61 -0.84 7.38
N SER A 66 -9.31 -1.07 7.31
CA SER A 66 -8.63 -1.74 6.22
C SER A 66 -7.39 -2.47 6.75
N SER A 67 -6.66 -3.11 5.84
CA SER A 67 -5.40 -3.76 6.16
C SER A 67 -4.41 -3.60 5.02
N ILE A 68 -3.14 -3.48 5.38
CA ILE A 68 -2.01 -3.58 4.47
C ILE A 68 -1.68 -5.06 4.30
N HIS A 69 -1.69 -5.54 3.06
CA HIS A 69 -1.40 -6.94 2.73
C HIS A 69 0.10 -7.08 2.42
N CYS A 70 0.90 -7.47 3.42
CA CYS A 70 2.36 -7.53 3.30
C CYS A 70 2.86 -8.71 2.46
N ASP A 71 2.00 -9.67 2.14
CA ASP A 71 2.24 -10.82 1.28
C ASP A 71 1.94 -10.54 -0.21
N GLU A 72 1.37 -9.37 -0.53
CA GLU A 72 1.06 -8.93 -1.89
C GLU A 72 1.92 -7.74 -2.37
N LEU A 73 3.21 -7.73 -2.01
CA LEU A 73 4.10 -6.63 -2.40
C LEU A 73 4.27 -6.51 -3.92
N ILE A 74 4.31 -5.27 -4.41
CA ILE A 74 4.50 -4.94 -5.84
C ILE A 74 5.59 -3.87 -6.00
N SER A 75 6.19 -3.78 -7.20
CA SER A 75 7.16 -2.76 -7.61
C SER A 75 6.68 -1.96 -8.81
#